data_AF-A0A212T2D2-F1
#
_entry.id   AF-A0A212T2D2-F1
#
_cell.length_a   1.000
_cell.length_b   1.000
_cell.length_c   1.000
_cell.angle_alpha   90.00
_cell.angle_beta   90.00
_cell.angle_gamma   90.00
#
_symmetry.space_group_name_H-M   'P 1'
#
loop_
_entity.id
_entity.type
_entity.pdbx_description
1 polymer ?
#
loop_
_entity_poly.entity_id
_entity_poly.type
_entity_poly.pdbx_seq_one_letter_code
_entity_poly.pdbx_strand_id
1 'polypeptide(L)'
;MVGTDSAPEAQQPDPQPGGAPLVRWVEDLAAALDLEADVPLHELLDVTREVAHGVTRVAGPITTYLVGQAVARGMSAEEAIASVRRVLEEH
;
A
#
# COMPACT_ATOMS: atom_id res chain seq x y z
N MET A 1 -17.49 -14.78 47.22
CA MET A 1 -17.61 -13.47 46.52
C MET A 1 -16.24 -13.13 45.97
N VAL A 2 -15.95 -13.53 44.73
CA VAL A 2 -14.87 -12.93 43.93
C VAL A 2 -15.44 -12.84 42.52
N GLY A 3 -15.97 -11.66 42.17
CA GLY A 3 -16.31 -11.35 40.80
C GLY A 3 -15.02 -11.05 40.06
N THR A 4 -14.70 -11.85 39.06
CA THR A 4 -13.71 -11.46 38.05
C THR A 4 -14.38 -10.44 37.15
N ASP A 5 -14.18 -9.17 37.46
CA ASP A 5 -14.48 -8.07 36.53
C ASP A 5 -13.53 -8.21 35.34
N SER A 6 -14.03 -8.80 34.26
CA SER A 6 -13.32 -8.85 32.99
C SER A 6 -13.45 -7.47 32.38
N ALA A 7 -12.37 -6.68 32.44
CA ALA A 7 -12.30 -5.43 31.71
C ALA A 7 -12.56 -5.69 30.21
N PRO A 8 -13.30 -4.81 29.51
CA PRO A 8 -13.54 -4.99 28.09
C PRO A 8 -12.20 -4.88 27.37
N GLU A 9 -11.87 -5.92 26.62
CA GLU A 9 -10.73 -5.95 25.71
C GLU A 9 -10.88 -4.76 24.75
N ALA A 10 -10.02 -3.75 24.92
CA ALA A 10 -10.08 -2.54 24.12
C ALA A 10 -9.97 -2.95 22.65
N GLN A 11 -11.07 -2.79 21.90
CA GLN A 11 -11.14 -3.01 20.47
C GLN A 11 -9.99 -2.21 19.85
N GLN A 12 -8.94 -2.91 19.40
CA GLN A 12 -7.84 -2.25 18.72
C GLN A 12 -8.44 -1.54 17.50
N PRO A 13 -8.15 -0.24 17.32
CA PRO A 13 -8.66 0.49 16.17
C PRO A 13 -8.26 -0.26 14.90
N ASP A 14 -9.15 -0.28 13.91
CA ASP A 14 -8.86 -0.87 12.60
C ASP A 14 -7.48 -0.37 12.14
N PRO A 15 -6.55 -1.26 11.74
CA PRO A 15 -5.23 -0.84 11.35
C PRO A 15 -5.34 0.15 10.20
N GLN A 16 -4.91 1.39 10.43
CA GLN A 16 -4.75 2.37 9.36
C GLN A 16 -3.93 1.73 8.23
N PRO A 17 -4.34 1.88 6.95
CA PRO A 17 -3.45 1.53 5.84
C PRO A 17 -2.14 2.29 6.04
N GLY A 18 -1.02 1.57 6.13
CA GLY A 18 0.28 2.13 6.52
C GLY A 18 0.67 2.02 7.99
N GLY A 19 0.01 1.18 8.80
CA GLY A 19 0.39 0.97 10.21
C GLY A 19 1.87 0.60 10.41
N ALA A 20 2.40 0.84 11.63
CA ALA A 20 3.81 0.63 11.98
C ALA A 20 4.42 -0.72 11.53
N PRO A 21 3.71 -1.86 11.57
CA PRO A 21 4.25 -3.11 11.03
C PRO A 21 4.53 -3.10 9.53
N LEU A 22 3.69 -2.41 8.73
CA LEU A 22 3.88 -2.31 7.28
C LEU A 22 5.05 -1.38 6.93
N VAL A 23 5.17 -0.25 7.63
CA VAL A 23 6.30 0.68 7.44
C VAL A 23 7.62 -0.05 7.73
N ARG A 24 7.70 -0.74 8.87
CA ARG A 24 8.88 -1.53 9.22
C ARG A 24 9.18 -2.63 8.18
N TRP A 25 8.15 -3.31 7.68
CA TRP A 25 8.34 -4.31 6.63
C TRP A 25 8.94 -3.71 5.35
N VAL A 26 8.48 -2.51 4.96
CA VAL A 26 8.97 -1.80 3.77
C VAL A 26 10.43 -1.38 3.97
N GLU A 27 10.78 -0.86 5.14
CA GLU A 27 12.16 -0.51 5.51
C GLU A 27 13.08 -1.74 5.48
N ASP A 28 12.69 -2.84 6.14
CA ASP A 28 13.43 -4.10 6.17
C ASP A 28 13.65 -4.65 4.74
N LEU A 29 12.63 -4.56 3.89
CA LEU A 29 12.69 -5.05 2.51
C LEU A 29 13.55 -4.14 1.61
N ALA A 30 13.46 -2.82 1.77
CA ALA A 30 14.30 -1.87 1.04
C ALA A 30 15.79 -2.11 1.38
N ALA A 31 16.11 -2.31 2.66
CA ALA A 31 17.46 -2.67 3.09
C ALA A 31 17.92 -4.02 2.51
N ALA A 32 17.06 -5.04 2.50
CA ALA A 32 17.40 -6.35 1.94
C ALA A 32 17.64 -6.33 0.41
N LEU A 33 17.05 -5.35 -0.29
CA LEU A 33 17.18 -5.18 -1.74
C LEU A 33 18.22 -4.11 -2.13
N ASP A 34 18.91 -3.50 -1.17
CA ASP A 34 19.86 -2.40 -1.39
C ASP A 34 19.23 -1.20 -2.12
N LEU A 35 18.03 -0.81 -1.69
CA LEU A 35 17.26 0.29 -2.27
C LEU A 35 17.20 1.50 -1.33
N GLU A 36 17.60 2.66 -1.85
CA GLU A 36 17.26 3.96 -1.26
C GLU A 36 15.91 4.41 -1.83
N ALA A 37 14.81 3.88 -1.28
CA ALA A 37 13.46 4.15 -1.76
C ALA A 37 12.60 4.85 -0.70
N ASP A 38 12.09 6.03 -1.05
CA ASP A 38 10.97 6.66 -0.35
C ASP A 38 9.66 6.21 -1.01
N VAL A 39 9.01 5.21 -0.40
CA VAL A 39 7.83 4.58 -0.99
C VAL A 39 6.57 5.36 -0.60
N PRO A 40 5.80 5.92 -1.56
CA PRO A 40 4.53 6.60 -1.27
C PRO A 40 3.45 5.58 -0.93
N LEU A 41 3.50 5.05 0.30
CA LEU A 41 2.72 3.88 0.72
C LEU A 41 1.22 4.13 0.63
N HIS A 42 0.76 5.31 1.06
CA HIS A 42 -0.67 5.59 1.08
C HIS A 42 -1.23 5.65 -0.34
N GLU A 43 -0.56 6.37 -1.24
CA GLU A 43 -0.97 6.54 -2.62
C GLU A 43 -0.91 5.21 -3.39
N LEU A 44 0.13 4.39 -3.15
CA LEU A 44 0.24 3.06 -3.76
C LEU A 44 -0.87 2.12 -3.29
N LEU A 45 -1.20 2.11 -2.00
CA LEU A 45 -2.27 1.27 -1.47
C LEU A 45 -3.65 1.73 -1.97
N ASP A 46 -3.85 3.04 -2.12
CA ASP A 46 -5.10 3.59 -2.62
C ASP A 46 -5.30 3.27 -4.11
N VAL A 47 -4.29 3.50 -4.96
CA VAL A 47 -4.41 3.15 -6.38
C VAL A 47 -4.54 1.64 -6.57
N THR A 48 -3.90 0.83 -5.72
CA THR A 48 -4.05 -0.63 -5.74
C THR A 48 -5.48 -1.04 -5.40
N ARG A 49 -6.11 -0.37 -4.42
CA ARG A 49 -7.51 -0.58 -4.06
C ARG A 49 -8.44 -0.19 -5.21
N GLU A 50 -8.23 0.98 -5.81
CA GLU A 50 -9.00 1.46 -6.96
C GLU A 50 -8.96 0.43 -8.11
N VAL A 51 -7.76 -0.01 -8.49
CA VAL A 51 -7.56 -1.01 -9.56
C VAL A 51 -8.14 -2.38 -9.22
N ALA A 52 -8.00 -2.82 -7.96
CA ALA A 52 -8.56 -4.10 -7.53
C ALA A 52 -10.09 -4.13 -7.61
N HIS A 53 -10.74 -2.97 -7.44
CA HIS A 53 -12.19 -2.82 -7.57
C HIS A 53 -12.65 -2.58 -9.01
N GLY A 54 -11.93 -1.75 -9.78
CA GLY A 54 -12.33 -1.38 -11.14
C GLY A 54 -11.98 -2.41 -12.20
N VAL A 55 -10.87 -3.15 -12.04
CA VAL A 55 -10.40 -4.13 -13.03
C VAL A 55 -10.62 -5.56 -12.51
N THR A 56 -9.72 -6.04 -11.66
CA THR A 56 -9.84 -7.32 -10.93
C THR A 56 -8.92 -7.28 -9.71
N ARG A 57 -9.19 -8.08 -8.67
CA ARG A 57 -8.29 -8.20 -7.52
C ARG A 57 -6.83 -8.54 -7.89
N VAL A 58 -6.61 -9.30 -8.97
CA VAL A 58 -5.27 -9.72 -9.41
C VAL A 58 -4.48 -8.57 -10.06
N ALA A 59 -5.15 -7.50 -10.48
CA ALA A 59 -4.51 -6.37 -11.14
C ALA A 59 -3.65 -5.52 -10.18
N GLY A 60 -3.90 -5.57 -8.87
CA GLY A 60 -3.16 -4.79 -7.87
C GLY A 60 -1.64 -5.01 -7.90
N PRO A 61 -1.14 -6.25 -7.68
CA PRO A 61 0.30 -6.54 -7.74
C PRO A 61 0.95 -6.26 -9.09
N ILE A 62 0.23 -6.48 -10.20
CA ILE A 62 0.73 -6.20 -11.55
C ILE A 62 0.92 -4.69 -11.74
N THR A 63 -0.02 -3.90 -11.23
CA THR A 63 0.02 -2.43 -11.32
C THR A 63 1.19 -1.86 -10.55
N THR A 64 1.40 -2.26 -9.29
CA THR A 64 2.50 -1.73 -8.47
C THR A 64 3.87 -2.12 -9.01
N TYR A 65 4.00 -3.31 -9.60
CA TYR A 65 5.21 -3.71 -10.33
C TYR A 65 5.50 -2.76 -11.50
N LEU A 66 4.50 -2.43 -12.32
CA LEU A 66 4.67 -1.51 -13.46
C LEU A 66 4.95 -0.07 -13.02
N VAL A 67 4.31 0.39 -11.94
CA VAL A 67 4.63 1.70 -11.32
C VAL A 67 6.10 1.74 -10.90
N GLY A 68 6.59 0.71 -10.19
CA GLY A 68 8.01 0.62 -9.82
C GLY A 68 8.94 0.65 -11.03
N GLN A 69 8.60 -0.05 -12.11
CA GLN A 69 9.36 -0.03 -13.37
C GLN A 69 9.36 1.34 -14.05
N ALA A 70 8.26 2.10 -13.98
CA ALA A 70 8.19 3.46 -14.51
C ALA A 70 9.06 4.42 -13.68
N VAL A 71 9.01 4.30 -12.36
CA VAL A 71 9.85 5.09 -11.44
C VAL A 71 11.33 4.82 -11.67
N ALA A 72 11.72 3.55 -11.81
CA ALA A 72 13.10 3.17 -12.13
C ALA A 72 13.60 3.72 -13.48
N ARG A 73 12.69 4.15 -14.37
CA ARG A 73 13.01 4.79 -15.66
C ARG A 73 13.00 6.33 -15.58
N GLY A 74 12.84 6.91 -14.39
CA GLY A 74 12.93 8.34 -14.14
C GLY A 74 11.59 9.08 -14.09
N MET A 75 10.45 8.37 -14.13
CA MET A 75 9.15 8.98 -13.85
C MET A 75 9.00 9.22 -12.34
N SER A 76 8.34 10.30 -11.91
CA SER A 76 7.97 10.42 -10.50
C SER A 76 6.90 9.38 -10.13
N ALA A 77 6.84 8.98 -8.87
CA ALA A 77 5.79 8.07 -8.40
C ALA A 77 4.39 8.68 -8.58
N GLU A 78 4.25 9.99 -8.36
CA GLU A 78 3.00 10.73 -8.57
C GLU A 78 2.54 10.66 -10.04
N GLU A 79 3.43 10.92 -11.01
CA GLU A 79 3.12 10.81 -12.44
C GLU A 79 2.75 9.38 -12.86
N ALA A 80 3.44 8.38 -12.30
CA ALA A 80 3.16 6.97 -12.57
C ALA A 80 1.76 6.59 -12.05
N ILE A 81 1.43 6.97 -10.81
CA ILE A 81 0.11 6.74 -10.20
C ILE A 81 -0.99 7.49 -10.97
N ALA A 82 -0.76 8.74 -11.36
CA ALA A 82 -1.71 9.51 -12.17
C ALA A 82 -1.96 8.84 -13.53
N SER A 83 -0.94 8.24 -14.12
CA SER A 83 -1.07 7.49 -15.38
C SER A 83 -1.88 6.21 -15.21
N VAL A 84 -1.73 5.50 -14.09
CA VAL A 84 -2.59 4.35 -13.76
C VAL A 84 -4.06 4.77 -13.65
N ARG A 85 -4.35 5.87 -12.92
CA ARG A 85 -5.73 6.36 -12.77
C ARG A 85 -6.37 6.74 -14.09
N ARG A 86 -5.63 7.40 -14.98
CA ARG A 86 -6.11 7.72 -16.33
C ARG A 86 -6.50 6.47 -17.11
N VAL A 87 -5.67 5.41 -17.07
CA VAL A 87 -5.99 4.14 -17.73
C VAL A 87 -7.21 3.48 -17.07
N LEU A 88 -7.34 3.56 -15.75
CA LEU A 88 -8.48 3.00 -15.02
C LEU A 88 -9.80 3.68 -15.41
N GLU A 89 -9.81 4.98 -15.69
CA GLU A 89 -11.01 5.71 -16.16
C GLU A 89 -11.51 5.24 -17.54
N GLU A 90 -10.65 4.58 -18.32
CA GLU A 90 -10.98 4.02 -19.63
C GLU A 90 -11.53 2.58 -19.56
N HIS A 91 -11.62 2.00 -18.34
CA HIS A 91 -12.05 0.63 -18.08
C HIS A 91 -13.35 0.57 -17.26
#